data_AF-A0A847LRL1-F1
#
_entry.id   AF-A0A847LRL1-F1
#
_cell.length_a   1.000
_cell.length_b   1.000
_cell.length_c   1.000
_cell.angle_alpha   90.00
_cell.angle_beta   90.00
_cell.angle_gamma   90.00
#
_symmetry.space_group_name_H-M   'P 1'
#
loop_
_entity.id
_entity.type
_entity.pdbx_description
1 polymer ?
#
loop_
_entity_poly.entity_id
_entity_poly.type
_entity_poly.pdbx_seq_one_letter_code
_entity_poly.pdbx_strand_id
1 'polypeptide(L)'
;MTKEQRLQLLKEVSEVSGISGHEVEVSRLIQRYLKDDVDRFEFDNLGSTLAYLDGEEGQPTVLFAAHMDEIGFLISHIEDNGFLRLQNVGGWWGHVIPAHEFIVKTREGKEYLAVTGAQPPHGMSAEARNKVIPLKDMYLDLGVYSKDEVLELGIRPGDTVTPKQTFAVLNNGKALLGKAWDDRIAVAAGIEVAKNLRKRGHKVNFVFAGTVQEEVGLRGAQTAAYKVKPDIAFATDVTMSYDLPGSPKKDTVLGSGAALSLMDSSVIAHRGLFDYVEGIAKKHDIKYTYDMLTGGGTDSGAIHKAYDGVVNMTVSIPCRYFHSHVSIVDYDDYVALVELMTEVIISLDKDVLKELKESKYK
;
A
#
# COMPACT_ATOMS: atom_id res chain seq x y z
N MET A 1 -19.38 -5.84 -0.08
CA MET A 1 -19.56 -6.03 1.38
C MET A 1 -20.53 -4.97 1.93
N THR A 2 -21.05 -5.09 3.17
CA THR A 2 -21.77 -3.96 3.81
C THR A 2 -20.78 -2.87 4.27
N LYS A 3 -21.25 -1.67 4.60
CA LYS A 3 -20.38 -0.59 5.10
C LYS A 3 -19.67 -0.99 6.39
N GLU A 4 -20.35 -1.65 7.31
CA GLU A 4 -19.78 -2.11 8.58
C GLU A 4 -18.68 -3.14 8.35
N GLN A 5 -18.90 -4.09 7.44
CA GLN A 5 -17.89 -5.08 7.06
C GLN A 5 -16.66 -4.44 6.41
N ARG A 6 -16.86 -3.42 5.56
CA ARG A 6 -15.77 -2.64 4.97
C ARG A 6 -14.97 -1.90 6.03
N LEU A 7 -15.63 -1.18 6.94
CA LEU A 7 -14.95 -0.46 8.01
C LEU A 7 -14.16 -1.41 8.93
N GLN A 8 -14.67 -2.61 9.19
CA GLN A 8 -13.94 -3.63 9.95
C GLN A 8 -12.70 -4.13 9.19
N LEU A 9 -12.82 -4.42 7.89
CA LEU A 9 -11.66 -4.79 7.05
C LEU A 9 -10.62 -3.67 7.03
N LEU A 10 -11.05 -2.43 6.76
CA LEU A 10 -10.20 -1.24 6.70
C LEU A 10 -9.46 -0.99 8.03
N LYS A 11 -10.13 -1.21 9.15
CA LYS A 11 -9.50 -1.20 10.47
C LYS A 11 -8.41 -2.27 10.60
N GLU A 12 -8.72 -3.53 10.29
CA GLU A 12 -7.76 -4.63 10.47
C GLU A 12 -6.54 -4.49 9.57
N VAL A 13 -6.71 -4.07 8.30
CA VAL A 13 -5.57 -3.89 7.37
C VAL A 13 -4.69 -2.70 7.75
N SER A 14 -5.26 -1.63 8.31
CA SER A 14 -4.51 -0.45 8.75
C SER A 14 -3.74 -0.74 10.03
N GLU A 15 -4.37 -1.39 11.02
CA GLU A 15 -3.76 -1.61 12.33
C GLU A 15 -2.73 -2.75 12.34
N VAL A 16 -2.85 -3.76 11.46
CA VAL A 16 -1.87 -4.86 11.41
C VAL A 16 -0.48 -4.35 11.01
N SER A 17 0.55 -4.80 11.73
CA SER A 17 1.95 -4.43 11.46
C SER A 17 2.56 -5.31 10.38
N GLY A 18 3.26 -4.69 9.43
CA GLY A 18 4.07 -5.41 8.44
C GLY A 18 4.93 -4.49 7.62
N ILE A 19 6.18 -4.25 8.05
CA ILE A 19 7.15 -3.49 7.25
C ILE A 19 7.75 -4.35 6.13
N SER A 20 8.48 -3.72 5.21
CA SER A 20 9.16 -4.43 4.13
C SER A 20 10.05 -5.58 4.67
N GLY A 21 9.80 -6.79 4.18
CA GLY A 21 10.45 -8.04 4.59
C GLY A 21 9.82 -8.73 5.81
N HIS A 22 8.77 -8.17 6.41
CA HIS A 22 8.08 -8.68 7.61
C HIS A 22 6.55 -8.65 7.47
N GLU A 23 6.03 -8.92 6.27
CA GLU A 23 4.62 -8.75 5.88
C GLU A 23 3.71 -9.94 6.25
N VAL A 24 4.23 -10.95 6.96
CA VAL A 24 3.54 -12.24 7.18
C VAL A 24 2.16 -12.10 7.83
N GLU A 25 1.97 -11.14 8.74
CA GLU A 25 0.66 -10.95 9.38
C GLU A 25 -0.38 -10.35 8.43
N VAL A 26 0.07 -9.50 7.49
CA VAL A 26 -0.77 -8.95 6.41
C VAL A 26 -1.14 -10.07 5.44
N SER A 27 -0.18 -10.91 5.05
CA SER A 27 -0.42 -12.10 4.23
C SER A 27 -1.45 -13.03 4.87
N ARG A 28 -1.34 -13.30 6.18
CA ARG A 28 -2.32 -14.11 6.92
C ARG A 28 -3.70 -13.46 6.97
N LEU A 29 -3.76 -12.13 7.10
CA LEU A 29 -5.02 -11.39 7.04
C LEU A 29 -5.68 -11.58 5.66
N ILE A 30 -4.94 -11.40 4.56
CA ILE A 30 -5.45 -11.63 3.21
C ILE A 30 -6.01 -13.04 3.08
N GLN A 31 -5.23 -14.05 3.47
CA GLN A 31 -5.66 -15.45 3.44
C GLN A 31 -6.93 -15.69 4.27
N ARG A 32 -7.04 -15.09 5.46
CA ARG A 32 -8.24 -15.19 6.31
C ARG A 32 -9.47 -14.60 5.63
N TYR A 33 -9.35 -13.44 5.00
CA TYR A 33 -10.47 -12.79 4.34
C TYR A 33 -10.89 -13.46 3.04
N LEU A 34 -9.99 -14.16 2.35
CA LEU A 34 -10.20 -14.71 1.02
C LEU A 34 -10.31 -16.24 0.97
N LYS A 35 -10.13 -16.94 2.09
CA LYS A 35 -10.09 -18.41 2.17
C LYS A 35 -11.20 -19.12 1.38
N ASP A 36 -12.43 -18.60 1.44
CA ASP A 36 -13.62 -19.21 0.82
C ASP A 36 -14.02 -18.51 -0.49
N ASP A 37 -13.30 -17.47 -0.90
CA ASP A 37 -13.63 -16.62 -2.05
C ASP A 37 -12.68 -16.83 -3.25
N VAL A 38 -11.62 -17.62 -3.08
CA VAL A 38 -10.58 -17.87 -4.11
C VAL A 38 -10.38 -19.36 -4.32
N ASP A 39 -9.81 -19.77 -5.46
CA ASP A 39 -9.61 -21.18 -5.81
C ASP A 39 -8.33 -21.75 -5.22
N ARG A 40 -7.27 -20.93 -5.15
CA ARG A 40 -6.02 -21.28 -4.48
C ARG A 40 -5.21 -20.06 -4.06
N PHE A 41 -4.29 -20.30 -3.13
CA PHE A 41 -3.19 -19.39 -2.83
C PHE A 41 -1.87 -19.98 -3.33
N GLU A 42 -1.03 -19.14 -3.91
CA GLU A 42 0.39 -19.40 -4.09
C GLU A 42 1.21 -18.27 -3.47
N PHE A 43 2.52 -18.49 -3.36
CA PHE A 43 3.47 -17.50 -2.88
C PHE A 43 4.67 -17.45 -3.81
N ASP A 44 5.26 -16.28 -3.95
CA ASP A 44 6.62 -16.19 -4.50
C ASP A 44 7.66 -16.44 -3.38
N ASN A 45 8.94 -16.43 -3.76
CA ASN A 45 10.03 -16.71 -2.81
C ASN A 45 10.37 -15.53 -1.89
N LEU A 46 9.77 -14.35 -2.10
CA LEU A 46 9.95 -13.18 -1.22
C LEU A 46 8.82 -13.06 -0.18
N GLY A 47 7.67 -13.68 -0.44
CA GLY A 47 6.52 -13.70 0.45
C GLY A 47 5.27 -13.01 -0.10
N SER A 48 5.25 -12.60 -1.38
CA SER A 48 4.03 -12.07 -1.99
C SER A 48 2.93 -13.12 -1.94
N THR A 49 1.73 -12.72 -1.53
CA THR A 49 0.55 -13.60 -1.45
C THR A 49 -0.24 -13.50 -2.74
N LEU A 50 -0.37 -14.61 -3.47
CA LEU A 50 -1.04 -14.66 -4.77
C LEU A 50 -2.35 -15.44 -4.62
N ALA A 51 -3.48 -14.75 -4.64
CA ALA A 51 -4.81 -15.34 -4.52
C ALA A 51 -5.45 -15.45 -5.91
N TYR A 52 -5.70 -16.68 -6.36
CA TYR A 52 -6.18 -16.97 -7.71
C TYR A 52 -7.68 -17.22 -7.73
N LEU A 53 -8.38 -16.56 -8.66
CA LEU A 53 -9.70 -16.95 -9.14
C LEU A 53 -9.57 -17.39 -10.61
N ASP A 54 -9.83 -18.67 -10.86
CA ASP A 54 -9.69 -19.25 -12.19
C ASP A 54 -10.82 -18.77 -13.11
N GLY A 55 -10.45 -18.41 -14.34
CA GLY A 55 -11.37 -17.95 -15.36
C GLY A 55 -11.82 -19.06 -16.31
N GLU A 56 -12.42 -18.67 -17.43
CA GLU A 56 -12.70 -19.58 -18.53
C GLU A 56 -11.42 -19.93 -19.30
N GLU A 57 -11.42 -21.10 -19.94
CA GLU A 57 -10.28 -21.56 -20.74
C GLU A 57 -9.95 -20.58 -21.89
N GLY A 58 -8.66 -20.25 -22.04
CA GLY A 58 -8.17 -19.35 -23.09
C GLY A 58 -8.42 -17.86 -22.84
N GLN A 59 -8.91 -17.48 -21.66
CA GLN A 59 -9.02 -16.09 -21.23
C GLN A 59 -7.69 -15.56 -20.65
N PRO A 60 -7.44 -14.24 -20.74
CA PRO A 60 -6.18 -13.67 -20.28
C PRO A 60 -6.01 -13.73 -18.77
N THR A 61 -4.76 -13.63 -18.32
CA THR A 61 -4.44 -13.48 -16.89
C THR A 61 -4.36 -12.00 -16.51
N VAL A 62 -5.16 -11.60 -15.53
CA VAL A 62 -5.23 -10.23 -15.02
C VAL A 62 -4.65 -10.20 -13.59
N LEU A 63 -3.57 -9.46 -13.41
CA LEU A 63 -2.94 -9.23 -12.11
C LEU A 63 -3.44 -7.92 -11.49
N PHE A 64 -4.02 -8.00 -10.29
CA PHE A 64 -4.25 -6.85 -9.42
C PHE A 64 -3.17 -6.88 -8.34
N ALA A 65 -2.26 -5.91 -8.35
CA ALA A 65 -1.18 -5.79 -7.37
C ALA A 65 -1.49 -4.65 -6.38
N ALA A 66 -1.28 -4.92 -5.10
CA ALA A 66 -1.30 -3.95 -4.01
C ALA A 66 -0.25 -4.39 -2.97
N HIS A 67 0.51 -3.45 -2.40
CA HIS A 67 1.62 -3.84 -1.54
C HIS A 67 1.22 -4.02 -0.08
N MET A 68 1.75 -5.08 0.52
CA MET A 68 1.48 -5.45 1.91
C MET A 68 2.40 -4.73 2.88
N ASP A 69 3.57 -4.28 2.46
CA ASP A 69 4.47 -3.58 3.35
C ASP A 69 4.00 -2.16 3.65
N GLU A 70 4.38 -1.67 4.83
CA GLU A 70 4.30 -0.27 5.22
C GLU A 70 5.71 0.23 5.58
N ILE A 71 5.95 1.53 5.48
CA ILE A 71 7.21 2.08 5.99
C ILE A 71 7.35 1.88 7.51
N GLY A 72 8.59 1.72 7.97
CA GLY A 72 8.91 1.59 9.38
C GLY A 72 10.41 1.57 9.63
N PHE A 73 10.84 0.85 10.67
CA PHE A 73 12.26 0.77 11.02
C PHE A 73 12.65 -0.64 11.46
N LEU A 74 13.94 -0.92 11.35
CA LEU A 74 14.60 -2.00 12.06
C LEU A 74 15.45 -1.41 13.17
N ILE A 75 15.55 -2.12 14.29
CA ILE A 75 16.54 -1.79 15.32
C ILE A 75 17.94 -2.03 14.75
N SER A 76 18.78 -1.01 14.71
CA SER A 76 20.16 -1.11 14.22
C SER A 76 21.17 -1.34 15.36
N HIS A 77 20.94 -0.72 16.51
CA HIS A 77 21.83 -0.79 17.65
C HIS A 77 21.06 -0.55 18.96
N ILE A 78 21.58 -1.11 20.06
CA ILE A 78 21.07 -0.88 21.43
C ILE A 78 22.18 -0.20 22.22
N GLU A 79 21.91 1.04 22.63
CA GLU A 79 22.83 1.87 23.42
C GLU A 79 22.96 1.35 24.85
N ASP A 80 24.08 1.63 25.51
CA ASP A 80 24.36 1.13 26.87
C ASP A 80 23.32 1.59 27.91
N ASN A 81 22.69 2.74 27.68
CA ASN A 81 21.62 3.32 28.50
C ASN A 81 20.20 2.93 28.04
N GLY A 82 20.05 1.93 27.17
CA GLY A 82 18.76 1.33 26.84
C GLY A 82 17.99 1.95 25.67
N PHE A 83 18.49 3.04 25.05
CA PHE A 83 17.87 3.59 23.84
C PHE A 83 18.14 2.71 22.62
N LEU A 84 17.17 2.67 21.69
CA LEU A 84 17.29 1.94 20.44
C LEU A 84 17.61 2.88 19.28
N ARG A 85 18.63 2.54 18.49
CA ARG A 85 18.89 3.19 17.21
C ARG A 85 18.12 2.53 16.09
N LEU A 86 17.73 3.34 15.11
CA LEU A 86 16.86 2.93 14.02
C LEU A 86 17.59 2.94 12.69
N GLN A 87 17.23 1.96 11.84
CA GLN A 87 17.48 1.99 10.42
C GLN A 87 16.12 2.07 9.71
N ASN A 88 15.90 3.09 8.90
CA ASN A 88 14.64 3.23 8.18
C ASN A 88 14.48 2.14 7.11
N VAL A 89 13.25 1.65 6.99
CA VAL A 89 12.77 0.75 5.95
C VAL A 89 11.64 1.51 5.26
N GLY A 90 11.83 1.82 3.98
CA GLY A 90 10.99 2.78 3.26
C GLY A 90 11.40 4.25 3.46
N GLY A 91 10.75 5.12 2.71
CA GLY A 91 11.05 6.55 2.66
C GLY A 91 10.37 7.33 3.79
N TRP A 92 11.15 7.89 4.71
CA TRP A 92 10.64 8.73 5.81
C TRP A 92 11.08 10.19 5.70
N TRP A 93 10.20 11.10 6.11
CA TRP A 93 10.56 12.50 6.34
C TRP A 93 10.84 12.76 7.83
N GLY A 94 12.02 13.31 8.15
CA GLY A 94 12.44 13.50 9.55
C GLY A 94 11.53 14.39 10.40
N HIS A 95 10.66 15.21 9.79
CA HIS A 95 9.71 16.05 10.53
C HIS A 95 8.51 15.31 11.10
N VAL A 96 8.14 14.14 10.57
CA VAL A 96 6.91 13.43 10.95
C VAL A 96 7.16 12.28 11.93
N ILE A 97 8.36 12.19 12.48
CA ILE A 97 8.78 11.09 13.37
C ILE A 97 8.84 11.47 14.86
N PRO A 98 9.42 12.62 15.27
CA PRO A 98 9.64 12.91 16.68
C PRO A 98 8.34 12.95 17.49
N ALA A 99 8.40 12.54 18.77
CA ALA A 99 7.28 12.56 19.71
C ALA A 99 6.06 11.73 19.27
N HIS A 100 6.30 10.58 18.64
CA HIS A 100 5.26 9.64 18.25
C HIS A 100 5.48 8.25 18.85
N GLU A 101 4.38 7.53 19.03
CA GLU A 101 4.38 6.17 19.54
C GLU A 101 4.65 5.14 18.44
N PHE A 102 5.43 4.12 18.80
CA PHE A 102 5.77 2.98 17.95
C PHE A 102 5.55 1.67 18.71
N ILE A 103 5.34 0.60 17.95
CA ILE A 103 5.42 -0.77 18.46
C ILE A 103 6.75 -1.38 18.03
N VAL A 104 7.53 -1.84 19.01
CA VAL A 104 8.68 -2.71 18.80
C VAL A 104 8.19 -4.15 18.89
N LYS A 105 8.37 -4.93 17.82
CA LYS A 105 8.00 -6.35 17.79
C LYS A 105 9.24 -7.22 17.71
N THR A 106 9.40 -8.10 18.70
CA THR A 106 10.53 -9.04 18.75
C THR A 106 10.34 -10.20 17.79
N ARG A 107 11.42 -10.92 17.49
CA ARG A 107 11.38 -12.20 16.76
C ARG A 107 10.42 -13.27 17.33
N GLU A 108 10.13 -13.21 18.64
CA GLU A 108 9.18 -14.12 19.31
C GLU A 108 7.73 -13.63 19.20
N GLY A 109 7.51 -12.46 18.59
CA GLY A 109 6.20 -11.85 18.42
C GLY A 109 5.72 -11.04 19.63
N LYS A 110 6.57 -10.75 20.61
CA LYS A 110 6.22 -9.85 21.73
C LYS A 110 6.26 -8.41 21.25
N GLU A 111 5.26 -7.63 21.66
CA GLU A 111 5.12 -6.22 21.29
C GLU A 111 5.32 -5.31 22.50
N TYR A 112 6.12 -4.26 22.30
CA TYR A 112 6.42 -3.26 23.32
C TYR A 112 6.14 -1.86 22.77
N LEU A 113 5.48 -1.03 23.58
CA LEU A 113 5.28 0.38 23.26
C LEU A 113 6.59 1.13 23.45
N ALA A 114 6.95 1.96 22.47
CA ALA A 114 8.08 2.86 22.51
C ALA A 114 7.70 4.25 22.00
N VAL A 115 8.51 5.26 22.28
CA VAL A 115 8.32 6.62 21.77
C VAL A 115 9.60 7.12 21.12
N THR A 116 9.49 7.84 20.00
CA THR A 116 10.64 8.54 19.42
C THR A 116 11.01 9.76 20.25
N GLY A 117 12.26 9.78 20.70
CA GLY A 117 12.78 10.89 21.48
C GLY A 117 12.97 12.14 20.63
N ALA A 118 12.78 13.29 21.27
CA ALA A 118 13.13 14.59 20.72
C ALA A 118 13.73 15.43 21.84
N GLN A 119 14.93 16.00 21.63
CA GLN A 119 15.48 16.93 22.60
C GLN A 119 14.59 18.18 22.68
N PRO A 120 14.16 18.62 23.87
CA PRO A 120 13.37 19.84 24.00
C PRO A 120 14.12 21.06 23.44
N PRO A 121 13.43 21.96 22.70
CA PRO A 121 14.07 23.05 21.96
C PRO A 121 14.77 24.08 22.85
N HIS A 122 14.42 24.16 24.14
CA HIS A 122 15.02 25.07 25.12
C HIS A 122 16.53 24.86 25.31
N GLY A 123 17.03 23.66 25.04
CA GLY A 123 18.47 23.33 25.09
C GLY A 123 19.18 23.43 23.74
N MET A 124 18.48 23.81 22.67
CA MET A 124 19.01 23.78 21.30
C MET A 124 19.45 25.17 20.82
N SER A 125 20.49 25.21 20.00
CA SER A 125 20.86 26.43 19.28
C SER A 125 19.74 26.86 18.32
N ALA A 126 19.70 28.16 17.96
CA ALA A 126 18.74 28.65 16.97
C ALA A 126 18.90 27.95 15.61
N GLU A 127 20.12 27.61 15.22
CA GLU A 127 20.41 26.89 14.00
C GLU A 127 19.86 25.45 14.04
N ALA A 128 20.06 24.73 15.15
CA ALA A 128 19.58 23.36 15.30
C ALA A 128 18.04 23.30 15.28
N ARG A 129 17.36 24.32 15.83
CA ARG A 129 15.88 24.41 15.81
C ARG A 129 15.29 24.55 14.41
N ASN A 130 16.06 25.08 13.46
CA ASN A 130 15.61 25.32 12.08
C ASN A 130 16.01 24.22 11.11
N LYS A 131 16.61 23.11 11.59
CA LYS A 131 17.03 21.98 10.77
C LYS A 131 16.15 20.76 11.01
N VAL A 132 15.91 20.01 9.94
CA VAL A 132 15.28 18.69 10.02
C VAL A 132 16.22 17.75 10.78
N ILE A 133 15.68 16.96 11.71
CA ILE A 133 16.46 15.93 12.41
C ILE A 133 16.80 14.82 11.39
N PRO A 134 18.10 14.50 11.16
CA PRO A 134 18.47 13.39 10.30
C PRO A 134 17.97 12.06 10.89
N LEU A 135 17.47 11.16 10.03
CA LEU A 135 16.92 9.86 10.47
C LEU A 135 17.93 9.05 11.31
N LYS A 136 19.22 9.09 10.95
CA LYS A 136 20.30 8.41 11.68
C LYS A 136 20.49 8.88 13.13
N ASP A 137 20.04 10.10 13.44
CA ASP A 137 20.19 10.69 14.77
C ASP A 137 18.97 10.38 15.66
N MET A 138 17.93 9.76 15.10
CA MET A 138 16.73 9.36 15.83
C MET A 138 16.99 8.13 16.71
N TYR A 139 16.17 8.00 17.74
CA TYR A 139 16.20 6.89 18.68
C TYR A 139 14.80 6.64 19.26
N LEU A 140 14.56 5.41 19.70
CA LEU A 140 13.38 5.04 20.49
C LEU A 140 13.74 4.93 21.96
N ASP A 141 12.81 5.37 22.77
CA ASP A 141 12.79 5.22 24.22
C ASP A 141 11.72 4.19 24.61
N LEU A 142 12.14 3.16 25.36
CA LEU A 142 11.29 2.11 25.92
C LEU A 142 10.97 2.35 27.42
N GLY A 143 11.56 3.39 28.03
CA GLY A 143 11.46 3.64 29.47
C GLY A 143 12.33 2.73 30.34
N VAL A 144 13.38 2.14 29.78
CA VAL A 144 14.35 1.29 30.50
C VAL A 144 15.68 2.03 30.70
N TYR A 145 16.54 1.55 31.61
CA TYR A 145 17.74 2.29 32.02
C TYR A 145 19.06 1.67 31.56
N SER A 146 19.01 0.51 30.91
CA SER A 146 20.21 -0.21 30.50
C SER A 146 19.97 -1.09 29.27
N LYS A 147 21.07 -1.38 28.57
CA LYS A 147 21.10 -2.36 27.50
C LYS A 147 20.65 -3.75 27.96
N ASP A 148 21.02 -4.16 29.17
CA ASP A 148 20.67 -5.49 29.68
C ASP A 148 19.15 -5.64 29.85
N GLU A 149 18.46 -4.61 30.35
CA GLU A 149 16.98 -4.59 30.41
C GLU A 149 16.34 -4.76 29.02
N VAL A 150 16.85 -4.06 28.00
CA VAL A 150 16.38 -4.25 26.60
C VAL A 150 16.57 -5.71 26.15
N LEU A 151 17.71 -6.31 26.49
CA LEU A 151 18.02 -7.67 26.10
C LEU A 151 17.14 -8.70 26.82
N GLU A 152 16.77 -8.44 28.08
CA GLU A 152 15.83 -9.25 28.88
C GLU A 152 14.41 -9.21 28.32
N LEU A 153 13.98 -8.08 27.72
CA LEU A 153 12.72 -7.99 26.97
C LEU A 153 12.72 -8.84 25.69
N GLY A 154 13.87 -9.39 25.30
CA GLY A 154 14.05 -10.19 24.09
C GLY A 154 14.29 -9.35 22.82
N ILE A 155 14.45 -8.03 22.97
CA ILE A 155 14.66 -7.10 21.86
C ILE A 155 16.10 -7.23 21.33
N ARG A 156 16.28 -7.28 20.01
CA ARG A 156 17.57 -7.43 19.34
C ARG A 156 17.65 -6.54 18.09
N PRO A 157 18.88 -6.22 17.60
CA PRO A 157 19.03 -5.65 16.27
C PRO A 157 18.35 -6.53 15.22
N GLY A 158 17.65 -5.87 14.27
CA GLY A 158 16.81 -6.51 13.26
C GLY A 158 15.35 -6.70 13.66
N ASP A 159 14.98 -6.49 14.93
CA ASP A 159 13.56 -6.48 15.31
C ASP A 159 12.84 -5.26 14.70
N THR A 160 11.56 -5.43 14.39
CA THR A 160 10.79 -4.45 13.62
C THR A 160 10.17 -3.38 14.50
N VAL A 161 10.03 -2.19 13.94
CA VAL A 161 9.40 -1.03 14.55
C VAL A 161 8.35 -0.48 13.58
N THR A 162 7.09 -0.44 14.01
CA THR A 162 5.95 0.09 13.23
C THR A 162 5.26 1.24 13.97
N PRO A 163 4.71 2.25 13.26
CA PRO A 163 3.88 3.26 13.88
C PRO A 163 2.75 2.63 14.69
N LYS A 164 2.53 3.11 15.92
CA LYS A 164 1.35 2.74 16.70
C LYS A 164 0.24 3.72 16.39
N GLN A 165 -0.77 3.28 15.65
CA GLN A 165 -1.93 4.11 15.33
C GLN A 165 -3.24 3.33 15.40
N THR A 166 -4.28 3.98 15.91
CA THR A 166 -5.64 3.42 15.99
C THR A 166 -6.47 3.93 14.82
N PHE A 167 -7.19 3.03 14.15
CA PHE A 167 -8.12 3.41 13.10
C PHE A 167 -9.29 4.22 13.68
N ALA A 168 -9.69 5.29 12.99
CA ALA A 168 -10.86 6.08 13.35
C ALA A 168 -11.60 6.63 12.13
N VAL A 169 -12.93 6.71 12.23
CA VAL A 169 -13.76 7.47 11.29
C VAL A 169 -13.85 8.91 11.81
N LEU A 170 -13.50 9.88 10.97
CA LEU A 170 -13.50 11.29 11.33
C LEU A 170 -14.90 11.93 11.17
N ASN A 171 -14.97 13.22 11.50
CA ASN A 171 -16.20 13.96 11.76
C ASN A 171 -17.25 13.98 10.63
N ASN A 172 -16.85 13.77 9.38
CA ASN A 172 -17.78 13.73 8.24
C ASN A 172 -18.33 12.31 7.94
N GLY A 173 -17.91 11.29 8.69
CA GLY A 173 -18.32 9.90 8.49
C GLY A 173 -17.74 9.20 7.25
N LYS A 174 -16.80 9.85 6.55
CA LYS A 174 -16.17 9.37 5.32
C LYS A 174 -14.65 9.39 5.35
N ALA A 175 -14.04 10.41 5.98
CA ALA A 175 -12.60 10.48 6.12
C ALA A 175 -12.14 9.45 7.15
N LEU A 176 -11.23 8.57 6.74
CA LEU A 176 -10.73 7.45 7.51
C LEU A 176 -9.29 7.73 7.94
N LEU A 177 -9.07 7.85 9.24
CA LEU A 177 -7.75 8.01 9.84
C LEU A 177 -7.17 6.64 10.14
N GLY A 178 -5.92 6.42 9.75
CA GLY A 178 -5.19 5.17 9.99
C GLY A 178 -3.71 5.30 9.66
N LYS A 179 -2.93 4.27 9.97
CA LYS A 179 -1.56 4.10 9.42
C LYS A 179 -1.60 3.23 8.17
N ALA A 180 -0.52 3.26 7.41
CA ALA A 180 -0.31 2.34 6.29
C ALA A 180 -1.44 2.35 5.27
N TRP A 181 -2.17 3.47 5.07
CA TRP A 181 -3.11 3.51 3.94
C TRP A 181 -2.39 3.27 2.62
N ASP A 182 -1.15 3.73 2.57
CA ASP A 182 -0.09 3.28 1.68
C ASP A 182 0.48 1.93 2.17
N ASP A 183 0.14 0.79 1.60
CA ASP A 183 -0.90 0.57 0.56
C ASP A 183 -2.00 -0.41 1.02
N ARG A 184 -2.29 -0.39 2.33
CA ARG A 184 -3.32 -1.27 2.91
C ARG A 184 -4.72 -0.94 2.42
N ILE A 185 -4.94 0.26 1.89
CA ILE A 185 -6.22 0.62 1.26
C ILE A 185 -6.45 -0.19 -0.03
N ALA A 186 -5.43 -0.39 -0.85
CA ALA A 186 -5.54 -1.19 -2.05
C ALA A 186 -5.51 -2.69 -1.75
N VAL A 187 -4.83 -3.13 -0.69
CA VAL A 187 -4.97 -4.50 -0.18
C VAL A 187 -6.42 -4.80 0.18
N ALA A 188 -7.08 -3.89 0.90
CA ALA A 188 -8.51 -4.03 1.18
C ALA A 188 -9.37 -3.98 -0.09
N ALA A 189 -8.97 -3.19 -1.10
CA ALA A 189 -9.68 -3.13 -2.37
C ALA A 189 -9.56 -4.45 -3.14
N GLY A 190 -8.36 -5.03 -3.22
CA GLY A 190 -8.11 -6.33 -3.85
C GLY A 190 -8.90 -7.47 -3.20
N ILE A 191 -8.99 -7.47 -1.86
CA ILE A 191 -9.85 -8.40 -1.12
C ILE A 191 -11.32 -8.25 -1.53
N GLU A 192 -11.85 -7.02 -1.57
CA GLU A 192 -13.26 -6.81 -1.91
C GLU A 192 -13.55 -7.07 -3.40
N VAL A 193 -12.64 -6.72 -4.30
CA VAL A 193 -12.73 -7.04 -5.74
C VAL A 193 -12.81 -8.54 -5.93
N ALA A 194 -11.90 -9.33 -5.32
CA ALA A 194 -11.94 -10.80 -5.41
C ALA A 194 -13.29 -11.38 -4.95
N LYS A 195 -13.83 -10.91 -3.81
CA LYS A 195 -15.16 -11.30 -3.32
C LYS A 195 -16.29 -10.92 -4.30
N ASN A 196 -16.20 -9.75 -4.90
CA ASN A 196 -17.20 -9.30 -5.89
C ASN A 196 -17.16 -10.16 -7.15
N LEU A 197 -15.96 -10.48 -7.65
CA LEU A 197 -15.76 -11.33 -8.82
C LEU A 197 -16.30 -12.75 -8.57
N ARG A 198 -16.02 -13.34 -7.41
CA ARG A 198 -16.58 -14.65 -7.01
C ARG A 198 -18.10 -14.64 -7.03
N LYS A 199 -18.72 -13.57 -6.53
CA LYS A 199 -20.18 -13.43 -6.43
C LYS A 199 -20.85 -13.14 -7.78
N ARG A 200 -20.22 -12.32 -8.63
CA ARG A 200 -20.83 -11.81 -9.87
C ARG A 200 -20.44 -12.61 -11.11
N GLY A 201 -19.37 -13.39 -11.03
CA GLY A 201 -18.75 -14.07 -12.17
C GLY A 201 -17.76 -13.16 -12.91
N HIS A 202 -16.78 -13.78 -13.55
CA HIS A 202 -15.77 -13.16 -14.40
C HIS A 202 -15.30 -14.17 -15.45
N LYS A 203 -14.71 -13.68 -16.55
CA LYS A 203 -14.14 -14.53 -17.59
C LYS A 203 -12.65 -14.78 -17.40
N VAL A 204 -11.90 -13.76 -16.98
CA VAL A 204 -10.43 -13.80 -16.92
C VAL A 204 -9.90 -14.65 -15.79
N ASN A 205 -8.64 -15.09 -15.92
CA ASN A 205 -7.89 -15.64 -14.80
C ASN A 205 -7.43 -14.48 -13.93
N PHE A 206 -8.13 -14.22 -12.82
CA PHE A 206 -7.84 -13.10 -11.95
C PHE A 206 -6.88 -13.53 -10.85
N VAL A 207 -5.84 -12.72 -10.63
CA VAL A 207 -4.88 -12.92 -9.55
C VAL A 207 -4.78 -11.64 -8.73
N PHE A 208 -5.18 -11.71 -7.47
CA PHE A 208 -4.86 -10.67 -6.50
C PHE A 208 -3.50 -10.98 -5.88
N ALA A 209 -2.53 -10.08 -6.07
CA ALA A 209 -1.23 -10.13 -5.43
C ALA A 209 -1.14 -9.09 -4.32
N GLY A 210 -1.04 -9.57 -3.08
CA GLY A 210 -0.45 -8.80 -1.99
C GLY A 210 1.07 -8.87 -2.16
N THR A 211 1.68 -7.86 -2.78
CA THR A 211 3.13 -7.82 -3.04
C THR A 211 3.89 -7.46 -1.76
N VAL A 212 5.20 -7.75 -1.73
CA VAL A 212 6.09 -7.43 -0.60
C VAL A 212 7.17 -6.45 -1.03
N GLN A 213 7.74 -5.72 -0.08
CA GLN A 213 8.92 -4.88 -0.30
C GLN A 213 8.78 -3.87 -1.47
N GLU A 214 7.62 -3.25 -1.64
CA GLU A 214 7.44 -2.13 -2.58
C GLU A 214 8.31 -0.95 -2.14
N GLU A 215 8.20 -0.59 -0.86
CA GLU A 215 8.75 0.64 -0.26
C GLU A 215 10.29 0.70 -0.29
N VAL A 216 10.91 -0.43 -0.59
CA VAL A 216 12.36 -0.61 -0.69
C VAL A 216 12.82 -1.01 -2.10
N GLY A 217 11.95 -0.85 -3.09
CA GLY A 217 12.27 -0.90 -4.51
C GLY A 217 11.43 -1.85 -5.36
N LEU A 218 10.10 -1.88 -5.19
CA LEU A 218 9.15 -2.62 -6.05
C LEU A 218 9.44 -4.12 -6.18
N ARG A 219 10.03 -4.71 -5.13
CA ARG A 219 10.75 -6.00 -5.26
C ARG A 219 9.80 -7.17 -5.44
N GLY A 220 8.76 -7.23 -4.61
CA GLY A 220 7.75 -8.28 -4.65
C GLY A 220 6.91 -8.21 -5.90
N ALA A 221 6.62 -7.02 -6.44
CA ALA A 221 5.94 -6.90 -7.74
C ALA A 221 6.73 -7.54 -8.87
N GLN A 222 8.05 -7.38 -8.88
CA GLN A 222 8.89 -8.06 -9.88
C GLN A 222 8.74 -9.58 -9.77
N THR A 223 8.92 -10.14 -8.57
CA THR A 223 8.84 -11.61 -8.40
C THR A 223 7.44 -12.16 -8.62
N ALA A 224 6.40 -11.43 -8.20
CA ALA A 224 5.00 -11.76 -8.44
C ALA A 224 4.67 -11.76 -9.94
N ALA A 225 5.10 -10.73 -10.70
CA ALA A 225 4.90 -10.69 -12.15
C ALA A 225 5.56 -11.88 -12.86
N TYR A 226 6.78 -12.25 -12.45
CA TYR A 226 7.47 -13.42 -12.99
C TYR A 226 6.76 -14.73 -12.63
N LYS A 227 6.25 -14.85 -11.42
CA LYS A 227 5.52 -16.03 -10.97
C LYS A 227 4.16 -16.19 -11.67
N VAL A 228 3.42 -15.10 -11.83
CA VAL A 228 2.05 -15.07 -12.39
C VAL A 228 2.03 -15.08 -13.92
N LYS A 229 2.96 -14.37 -14.57
CA LYS A 229 2.98 -14.13 -16.03
C LYS A 229 1.70 -13.46 -16.56
N PRO A 230 1.33 -12.27 -16.05
CA PRO A 230 0.09 -11.61 -16.44
C PRO A 230 0.12 -11.08 -17.87
N ASP A 231 -1.05 -11.07 -18.52
CA ASP A 231 -1.26 -10.37 -19.78
C ASP A 231 -1.62 -8.90 -19.57
N ILE A 232 -2.42 -8.64 -18.52
CA ILE A 232 -2.86 -7.33 -18.08
C ILE A 232 -2.53 -7.19 -16.59
N ALA A 233 -2.05 -6.03 -16.18
CA ALA A 233 -1.82 -5.73 -14.77
C ALA A 233 -2.33 -4.36 -14.36
N PHE A 234 -2.85 -4.28 -13.14
CA PHE A 234 -3.18 -3.06 -12.45
C PHE A 234 -2.39 -3.02 -11.15
N ALA A 235 -1.45 -2.09 -11.02
CA ALA A 235 -0.99 -1.72 -9.68
C ALA A 235 -1.99 -0.75 -9.09
N THR A 236 -2.42 -1.02 -7.87
CA THR A 236 -3.32 -0.16 -7.13
C THR A 236 -2.55 0.39 -5.95
N ASP A 237 -2.63 1.69 -5.74
CA ASP A 237 -1.75 2.41 -4.82
C ASP A 237 -2.45 3.65 -4.24
N VAL A 238 -1.76 4.44 -3.43
CA VAL A 238 -2.19 5.80 -3.07
C VAL A 238 -1.57 6.85 -3.98
N THR A 239 -2.10 8.07 -3.93
CA THR A 239 -1.47 9.25 -4.54
C THR A 239 -1.70 10.50 -3.70
N MET A 240 -1.00 11.59 -4.01
CA MET A 240 -1.15 12.87 -3.32
C MET A 240 -2.55 13.45 -3.46
N SER A 241 -3.17 13.75 -2.32
CA SER A 241 -4.33 14.65 -2.25
C SER A 241 -3.88 16.11 -2.25
N TYR A 242 -4.41 16.91 -3.19
CA TYR A 242 -4.03 18.31 -3.40
C TYR A 242 -4.95 19.34 -2.70
N ASP A 243 -5.76 18.88 -1.75
CA ASP A 243 -6.67 19.70 -0.94
C ASP A 243 -6.05 20.21 0.37
N LEU A 244 -4.73 20.07 0.53
CA LEU A 244 -4.00 20.59 1.67
C LEU A 244 -3.76 22.12 1.56
N PRO A 245 -3.73 22.85 2.68
CA PRO A 245 -3.36 24.26 2.67
C PRO A 245 -2.00 24.49 2.01
N GLY A 246 -1.97 25.29 0.94
CA GLY A 246 -0.75 25.61 0.19
C GLY A 246 -0.40 24.64 -0.94
N SER A 247 -1.16 23.55 -1.14
CA SER A 247 -0.99 22.67 -2.30
C SER A 247 -1.35 23.38 -3.61
N PRO A 248 -0.72 22.99 -4.73
CA PRO A 248 -1.16 23.45 -6.04
C PRO A 248 -2.58 22.97 -6.32
N LYS A 249 -3.36 23.77 -7.07
CA LYS A 249 -4.72 23.40 -7.44
C LYS A 249 -4.69 22.27 -8.47
N LYS A 250 -5.07 21.07 -8.04
CA LYS A 250 -5.31 19.90 -8.90
C LYS A 250 -6.62 19.22 -8.48
N ASP A 251 -7.17 18.41 -9.37
CA ASP A 251 -8.48 17.76 -9.19
C ASP A 251 -8.41 16.50 -8.31
N THR A 252 -7.21 15.95 -8.10
CA THR A 252 -6.95 14.79 -7.24
C THR A 252 -7.01 15.21 -5.77
N VAL A 253 -8.17 15.07 -5.16
CA VAL A 253 -8.44 15.44 -3.76
C VAL A 253 -9.22 14.34 -3.05
N LEU A 254 -9.31 14.37 -1.71
CA LEU A 254 -10.18 13.41 -1.02
C LEU A 254 -11.63 13.56 -1.48
N GLY A 255 -12.29 12.43 -1.72
CA GLY A 255 -13.63 12.35 -2.26
C GLY A 255 -13.69 12.55 -3.78
N SER A 256 -12.57 12.60 -4.51
CA SER A 256 -12.55 12.80 -5.98
C SER A 256 -12.73 11.52 -6.80
N GLY A 257 -12.84 10.36 -6.15
CA GLY A 257 -12.99 9.04 -6.77
C GLY A 257 -11.65 8.33 -6.98
N ALA A 258 -11.69 7.26 -7.78
CA ALA A 258 -10.48 6.54 -8.18
C ALA A 258 -9.56 7.43 -9.04
N ALA A 259 -8.27 7.44 -8.77
CA ALA A 259 -7.31 8.27 -9.48
C ALA A 259 -6.63 7.47 -10.60
N LEU A 260 -6.98 7.75 -11.85
CA LEU A 260 -6.38 7.07 -13.00
C LEU A 260 -5.00 7.67 -13.29
N SER A 261 -3.94 6.91 -13.06
CA SER A 261 -2.59 7.40 -13.29
C SER A 261 -2.26 7.41 -14.78
N LEU A 262 -1.89 8.58 -15.28
CA LEU A 262 -1.34 8.75 -16.64
C LEU A 262 0.14 8.37 -16.68
N MET A 263 0.86 8.68 -15.60
CA MET A 263 2.31 8.57 -15.50
C MET A 263 2.76 8.74 -14.04
N ASP A 264 3.76 7.96 -13.64
CA ASP A 264 4.61 8.21 -12.48
C ASP A 264 6.10 8.21 -12.91
N SER A 265 7.05 8.22 -11.96
CA SER A 265 8.48 8.22 -12.31
C SER A 265 8.99 6.89 -12.92
N SER A 266 8.22 5.82 -12.74
CA SER A 266 8.57 4.44 -13.05
C SER A 266 7.83 3.89 -14.27
N VAL A 267 6.65 4.42 -14.60
CA VAL A 267 5.80 3.95 -15.70
C VAL A 267 5.01 5.08 -16.37
N ILE A 268 4.74 4.92 -17.67
CA ILE A 268 3.73 5.67 -18.41
C ILE A 268 2.62 4.68 -18.74
N ALA A 269 1.37 5.00 -18.38
CA ALA A 269 0.26 4.08 -18.51
C ALA A 269 0.04 3.62 -19.97
N HIS A 270 -0.38 2.38 -20.14
CA HIS A 270 -0.75 1.88 -21.45
C HIS A 270 -2.00 2.64 -21.95
N ARG A 271 -1.80 3.57 -22.90
CA ARG A 271 -2.86 4.47 -23.40
C ARG A 271 -4.21 3.80 -23.70
N GLY A 272 -4.23 2.70 -24.47
CA GLY A 272 -5.50 2.00 -24.76
C GLY A 272 -6.17 1.41 -23.53
N LEU A 273 -5.39 1.02 -22.51
CA LEU A 273 -5.93 0.49 -21.25
C LEU A 273 -6.50 1.65 -20.41
N PHE A 274 -5.80 2.77 -20.36
CA PHE A 274 -6.29 3.99 -19.72
C PHE A 274 -7.64 4.42 -20.31
N ASP A 275 -7.73 4.56 -21.64
CA ASP A 275 -8.96 4.99 -22.32
C ASP A 275 -10.09 3.97 -22.10
N TYR A 276 -9.77 2.67 -22.04
CA TYR A 276 -10.73 1.60 -21.72
C TYR A 276 -11.28 1.72 -20.28
N VAL A 277 -10.41 1.86 -19.28
CA VAL A 277 -10.80 2.02 -17.87
C VAL A 277 -11.62 3.28 -17.67
N GLU A 278 -11.21 4.39 -18.29
CA GLU A 278 -11.96 5.64 -18.26
C GLU A 278 -13.37 5.47 -18.88
N GLY A 279 -13.46 4.74 -20.00
CA GLY A 279 -14.73 4.40 -20.64
C GLY A 279 -15.66 3.59 -19.72
N ILE A 280 -15.12 2.63 -18.96
CA ILE A 280 -15.89 1.86 -17.97
C ILE A 280 -16.36 2.77 -16.83
N ALA A 281 -15.50 3.63 -16.29
CA ALA A 281 -15.87 4.58 -15.25
C ALA A 281 -17.05 5.46 -15.69
N LYS A 282 -16.97 6.04 -16.91
CA LYS A 282 -18.06 6.84 -17.51
C LYS A 282 -19.35 6.05 -17.71
N LYS A 283 -19.25 4.82 -18.25
CA LYS A 283 -20.40 3.96 -18.54
C LYS A 283 -21.19 3.62 -17.26
N HIS A 284 -20.49 3.45 -16.15
CA HIS A 284 -21.07 3.04 -14.87
C HIS A 284 -21.29 4.21 -13.90
N ASP A 285 -21.08 5.46 -14.34
CA ASP A 285 -21.17 6.68 -13.51
C ASP A 285 -20.30 6.61 -12.23
N ILE A 286 -19.13 5.97 -12.34
CA ILE A 286 -18.19 5.82 -11.24
C ILE A 286 -17.28 7.04 -11.20
N LYS A 287 -17.18 7.66 -10.02
CA LYS A 287 -16.36 8.85 -9.82
C LYS A 287 -14.87 8.52 -9.98
N TYR A 288 -14.17 9.34 -10.76
CA TYR A 288 -12.73 9.23 -10.95
C TYR A 288 -12.08 10.60 -11.16
N THR A 289 -10.76 10.64 -11.04
CA THR A 289 -9.90 11.79 -11.33
C THR A 289 -8.66 11.32 -12.09
N TYR A 290 -7.84 12.25 -12.56
CA TYR A 290 -6.55 11.92 -13.16
C TYR A 290 -5.42 12.12 -12.18
N ASP A 291 -4.40 11.28 -12.28
CA ASP A 291 -3.16 11.44 -11.53
C ASP A 291 -1.92 11.50 -12.42
N MET A 292 -0.93 12.24 -11.93
CA MET A 292 0.40 12.33 -12.48
C MET A 292 1.38 12.62 -11.33
N LEU A 293 1.90 11.56 -10.72
CA LEU A 293 2.80 11.60 -9.57
C LEU A 293 4.24 11.31 -10.00
N THR A 294 4.95 12.31 -10.49
CA THR A 294 6.33 12.14 -10.99
C THR A 294 7.40 12.04 -9.89
N GLY A 295 7.02 12.19 -8.62
CA GLY A 295 7.93 12.11 -7.46
C GLY A 295 8.04 10.73 -6.82
N GLY A 296 7.26 9.74 -7.29
CA GLY A 296 7.22 8.37 -6.77
C GLY A 296 7.11 7.36 -7.91
N GLY A 297 7.27 6.08 -7.59
CA GLY A 297 6.97 4.96 -8.48
C GLY A 297 5.90 4.09 -7.82
N THR A 298 5.38 3.12 -8.57
CA THR A 298 4.43 2.14 -8.06
C THR A 298 4.84 0.76 -8.56
N ASP A 299 4.21 -0.30 -8.05
CA ASP A 299 4.45 -1.68 -8.49
C ASP A 299 4.35 -1.88 -10.02
N SER A 300 3.55 -1.06 -10.72
CA SER A 300 3.49 -1.03 -12.19
C SER A 300 4.87 -0.82 -12.82
N GLY A 301 5.72 -0.03 -12.17
CA GLY A 301 7.10 0.24 -12.55
C GLY A 301 7.97 -1.01 -12.66
N ALA A 302 7.69 -2.07 -11.89
CA ALA A 302 8.35 -3.36 -12.02
C ALA A 302 7.60 -4.30 -12.96
N ILE A 303 6.27 -4.35 -12.86
CA ILE A 303 5.41 -5.31 -13.57
C ILE A 303 5.47 -5.12 -15.09
N HIS A 304 5.41 -3.87 -15.57
CA HIS A 304 5.27 -3.62 -17.01
C HIS A 304 6.45 -4.06 -17.87
N LYS A 305 7.64 -4.21 -17.26
CA LYS A 305 8.88 -4.64 -17.92
C LYS A 305 9.10 -6.15 -17.85
N ALA A 306 8.19 -6.89 -17.23
CA ALA A 306 8.29 -8.33 -17.19
C ALA A 306 8.09 -8.92 -18.60
N TYR A 307 8.88 -9.93 -18.94
CA TYR A 307 8.77 -10.67 -20.20
C TYR A 307 8.79 -9.78 -21.45
N ASP A 308 7.81 -9.93 -22.34
CA ASP A 308 7.67 -9.14 -23.57
C ASP A 308 7.01 -7.77 -23.31
N GLY A 309 6.79 -7.42 -22.05
CA GLY A 309 6.02 -6.27 -21.60
C GLY A 309 4.58 -6.65 -21.25
N VAL A 310 4.06 -6.04 -20.18
CA VAL A 310 2.68 -6.27 -19.70
C VAL A 310 1.82 -5.04 -19.97
N VAL A 311 0.62 -5.25 -20.52
CA VAL A 311 -0.38 -4.19 -20.69
C VAL A 311 -0.80 -3.73 -19.29
N ASN A 312 -0.41 -2.53 -18.88
CA ASN A 312 -0.55 -2.13 -17.48
C ASN A 312 -0.91 -0.65 -17.31
N MET A 313 -1.48 -0.35 -16.14
CA MET A 313 -1.59 1.00 -15.63
C MET A 313 -1.69 0.97 -14.10
N THR A 314 -1.47 2.13 -13.48
CA THR A 314 -1.74 2.32 -12.05
C THR A 314 -3.12 2.97 -11.85
N VAL A 315 -3.88 2.49 -10.87
CA VAL A 315 -5.12 3.11 -10.42
C VAL A 315 -4.97 3.41 -8.93
N SER A 316 -4.91 4.68 -8.55
CA SER A 316 -4.60 5.09 -7.20
C SER A 316 -5.83 5.59 -6.43
N ILE A 317 -5.67 5.86 -5.15
CA ILE A 317 -6.62 6.60 -4.32
C ILE A 317 -5.95 7.85 -3.71
N PRO A 318 -6.62 9.02 -3.71
CA PRO A 318 -6.10 10.20 -3.02
C PRO A 318 -5.89 9.93 -1.52
N CYS A 319 -4.69 10.24 -1.03
CA CYS A 319 -4.32 10.06 0.36
C CYS A 319 -3.61 11.32 0.87
N ARG A 320 -3.95 11.71 2.10
CA ARG A 320 -3.25 12.79 2.83
C ARG A 320 -2.25 12.15 3.78
N TYR A 321 -1.06 12.74 3.87
CA TYR A 321 -0.06 12.44 4.89
C TYR A 321 0.46 10.99 4.88
N PHE A 322 0.40 10.29 3.73
CA PHE A 322 1.09 9.01 3.57
C PHE A 322 2.60 9.18 3.76
N HIS A 323 3.29 8.07 4.00
CA HIS A 323 4.65 8.02 4.52
C HIS A 323 4.84 8.77 5.86
N SER A 324 3.91 8.56 6.78
CA SER A 324 4.00 9.08 8.15
C SER A 324 3.29 8.14 9.14
N HIS A 325 3.24 8.54 10.41
CA HIS A 325 2.49 7.81 11.45
C HIS A 325 0.99 7.66 11.17
N VAL A 326 0.44 8.61 10.42
CA VAL A 326 -1.00 8.71 10.22
C VAL A 326 -1.31 9.33 8.88
N SER A 327 -2.29 8.76 8.21
CA SER A 327 -2.77 9.21 6.91
C SER A 327 -4.29 9.23 6.90
N ILE A 328 -4.84 9.93 5.92
CA ILE A 328 -6.30 10.05 5.74
C ILE A 328 -6.65 9.73 4.29
N VAL A 329 -7.58 8.81 4.12
CA VAL A 329 -8.26 8.51 2.85
C VAL A 329 -9.77 8.79 2.98
N ASP A 330 -10.48 8.85 1.86
CA ASP A 330 -11.94 8.96 1.85
C ASP A 330 -12.60 7.59 1.56
N TYR A 331 -13.64 7.27 2.33
CA TYR A 331 -14.40 6.03 2.17
C TYR A 331 -15.08 5.93 0.79
N ASP A 332 -15.59 7.03 0.23
CA ASP A 332 -16.27 6.98 -1.06
C ASP A 332 -15.27 6.77 -2.21
N ASP A 333 -14.03 7.26 -2.06
CA ASP A 333 -12.96 6.98 -3.03
C ASP A 333 -12.58 5.50 -3.02
N TYR A 334 -12.52 4.87 -1.84
CA TYR A 334 -12.32 3.42 -1.71
C TYR A 334 -13.44 2.63 -2.40
N VAL A 335 -14.69 3.04 -2.20
CA VAL A 335 -15.84 2.40 -2.85
C VAL A 335 -15.77 2.55 -4.37
N ALA A 336 -15.47 3.76 -4.86
CA ALA A 336 -15.32 4.03 -6.29
C ALA A 336 -14.19 3.18 -6.91
N LEU A 337 -13.06 3.03 -6.23
CA LEU A 337 -11.96 2.16 -6.66
C LEU A 337 -12.39 0.70 -6.76
N VAL A 338 -13.03 0.16 -5.72
CA VAL A 338 -13.51 -1.24 -5.72
C VAL A 338 -14.53 -1.47 -6.83
N GLU A 339 -15.48 -0.56 -7.00
CA GLU A 339 -16.50 -0.65 -8.05
C GLU A 339 -15.87 -0.58 -9.44
N LEU A 340 -15.00 0.40 -9.69
CA LEU A 340 -14.33 0.56 -10.97
C LEU A 340 -13.55 -0.70 -11.34
N MET A 341 -12.70 -1.17 -10.42
CA MET A 341 -11.86 -2.33 -10.69
C MET A 341 -12.68 -3.61 -10.88
N THR A 342 -13.77 -3.76 -10.12
CA THR A 342 -14.71 -4.88 -10.32
C THR A 342 -15.31 -4.83 -11.73
N GLU A 343 -15.85 -3.69 -12.17
CA GLU A 343 -16.47 -3.57 -13.51
C GLU A 343 -15.46 -3.77 -14.63
N VAL A 344 -14.26 -3.19 -14.50
CA VAL A 344 -13.16 -3.36 -15.46
C VAL A 344 -12.82 -4.83 -15.60
N ILE A 345 -12.58 -5.55 -14.50
CA ILE A 345 -12.16 -6.95 -14.56
C ILE A 345 -13.28 -7.85 -15.15
N ILE A 346 -14.54 -7.58 -14.83
CA ILE A 346 -15.69 -8.31 -15.40
C ILE A 346 -15.79 -8.08 -16.91
N SER A 347 -15.46 -6.87 -17.39
CA SER A 347 -15.57 -6.54 -18.81
C SER A 347 -14.37 -7.00 -19.65
N LEU A 348 -13.28 -7.43 -19.03
CA LEU A 348 -12.10 -7.94 -19.74
C LEU A 348 -12.34 -9.36 -20.30
N ASP A 349 -11.84 -9.58 -21.51
CA ASP A 349 -11.69 -10.88 -22.13
C ASP A 349 -10.56 -10.87 -23.17
N LYS A 350 -10.36 -12.00 -23.85
CA LYS A 350 -9.32 -12.16 -24.88
C LYS A 350 -9.43 -11.17 -26.05
N ASP A 351 -10.65 -10.77 -26.42
CA ASP A 351 -10.86 -9.87 -27.56
C ASP A 351 -10.48 -8.44 -27.15
N VAL A 352 -10.86 -8.03 -25.94
CA VAL A 352 -10.40 -6.76 -25.36
C VAL A 352 -8.87 -6.71 -25.25
N LEU A 353 -8.22 -7.77 -24.75
CA LEU A 353 -6.75 -7.81 -24.69
C LEU A 353 -6.10 -7.61 -26.07
N LYS A 354 -6.68 -8.23 -27.10
CA LYS A 354 -6.20 -8.09 -28.47
C LYS A 354 -6.35 -6.65 -28.96
N GLU A 355 -7.50 -6.03 -28.74
CA GLU A 355 -7.75 -4.62 -29.10
C GLU A 355 -6.77 -3.68 -28.39
N LEU A 356 -6.52 -3.90 -27.11
CA LEU A 356 -5.55 -3.13 -26.33
C LEU A 356 -4.14 -3.23 -26.93
N LYS A 357 -3.66 -4.44 -27.25
CA LYS A 357 -2.34 -4.63 -27.88
C LYS A 357 -2.26 -3.96 -29.26
N GLU A 358 -3.32 -4.06 -30.06
CA GLU A 358 -3.39 -3.45 -31.39
C GLU A 358 -3.43 -1.92 -31.35
N SER A 359 -3.95 -1.32 -30.27
CA SER A 359 -4.05 0.15 -30.08
C SER A 359 -2.69 0.87 -30.03
N LYS A 360 -1.57 0.14 -30.07
CA LYS A 360 -0.21 0.70 -30.08
C LYS A 360 0.38 0.88 -31.47
N TYR A 361 -0.20 0.23 -32.48
CA TYR A 361 0.35 0.19 -33.83
C TYR A 361 -0.69 0.51 -34.92
N LYS A 362 -1.95 0.64 -34.53
CA LYS A 362 -3.05 1.21 -35.33
C LYS A 362 -3.29 2.63 -34.87
#